data_AF-A0A480B900-F1
#
_entry.id   AF-A0A480B900-F1
#
_cell.length_a   1.000
_cell.length_b   1.000
_cell.length_c   1.000
_cell.angle_alpha   90.00
_cell.angle_beta   90.00
_cell.angle_gamma   90.00
#
_symmetry.space_group_name_H-M   'P 1'
#
loop_
_entity.id
_entity.type
_entity.pdbx_description
1 polymer ?
#
loop_
_entity_poly.entity_id
_entity_poly.type
_entity_poly.pdbx_seq_one_letter_code
_entity_poly.pdbx_strand_id
1 'polypeptide(L)'
;MTVDEKRKLELKTMYQIVGIYCHDKHHTPKGKLCEDCEQVWQYAQHRIDVCPHMAHKTFCSVCKTHCYAPIYREKVREIMRYGGPRMMFVSPIQVIKHMYLEWKDRKQHTK
;
A
#
# COMPACT_ATOMS: atom_id res chain seq x y z
N MET A 1 -13.21 13.57 0.42
CA MET A 1 -12.49 12.65 1.32
C MET A 1 -11.67 13.47 2.29
N THR A 2 -11.92 13.32 3.58
CA THR A 2 -11.11 13.90 4.65
C THR A 2 -9.74 13.19 4.73
N VAL A 3 -8.81 13.77 5.49
CA VAL A 3 -7.49 13.17 5.74
C VAL A 3 -7.63 11.80 6.41
N ASP A 4 -8.54 11.65 7.36
CA ASP A 4 -8.74 10.39 8.09
C ASP A 4 -9.35 9.29 7.21
N GLU A 5 -10.26 9.66 6.31
CA GLU A 5 -10.78 8.74 5.30
C GLU A 5 -9.69 8.25 4.35
N LYS A 6 -8.76 9.13 3.96
CA LYS A 6 -7.57 8.74 3.18
C LYS A 6 -6.68 7.78 3.96
N ARG A 7 -6.40 8.05 5.25
CA ARG A 7 -5.60 7.13 6.11
C ARG A 7 -6.23 5.75 6.16
N LYS A 8 -7.54 5.67 6.44
CA LYS A 8 -8.27 4.39 6.51
C LYS A 8 -8.23 3.64 5.18
N LEU A 9 -8.35 4.35 4.05
CA LEU A 9 -8.27 3.74 2.73
C LEU A 9 -6.87 3.18 2.43
N GLU A 10 -5.81 3.94 2.71
CA GLU A 10 -4.41 3.49 2.54
C GLU A 10 -4.12 2.27 3.40
N LEU A 11 -4.53 2.31 4.67
CA LEU A 11 -4.37 1.18 5.61
C LEU A 11 -5.09 -0.07 5.09
N LYS A 12 -6.36 0.07 4.69
CA LYS A 12 -7.13 -1.05 4.14
C LYS A 12 -6.49 -1.63 2.89
N THR A 13 -6.05 -0.77 1.98
CA THR A 13 -5.39 -1.17 0.73
C THR A 13 -4.10 -1.93 1.00
N MET A 14 -3.23 -1.38 1.85
CA MET A 14 -1.97 -2.00 2.21
C MET A 14 -2.20 -3.36 2.88
N TYR A 15 -3.15 -3.46 3.82
CA TYR A 15 -3.48 -4.72 4.48
C TYR A 15 -3.94 -5.79 3.49
N GLN A 16 -4.80 -5.42 2.52
CA GLN A 16 -5.25 -6.36 1.49
C GLN A 16 -4.10 -6.88 0.61
N ILE A 17 -3.17 -6.01 0.20
CA ILE A 17 -2.02 -6.39 -0.62
C ILE A 17 -1.08 -7.30 0.17
N VAL A 18 -0.80 -6.96 1.43
CA VAL A 18 0.02 -7.79 2.34
C VAL A 18 -0.64 -9.15 2.56
N GLY A 19 -1.97 -9.19 2.74
CA GLY A 19 -2.73 -10.42 2.89
C GLY A 19 -2.66 -11.33 1.66
N ILE A 20 -2.77 -10.77 0.45
CA ILE A 20 -2.60 -11.52 -0.81
C ILE A 20 -1.19 -12.11 -0.89
N TYR A 21 -0.16 -11.30 -0.63
CA TYR A 21 1.22 -11.76 -0.65
C TYR A 21 1.45 -12.89 0.36
N CYS A 22 1.00 -12.70 1.60
CA CYS A 22 1.18 -13.67 2.69
C CYS A 22 0.48 -14.99 2.38
N HIS A 23 -0.76 -14.95 1.91
CA HIS A 23 -1.52 -16.14 1.57
C HIS A 23 -0.85 -16.93 0.44
N ASP A 24 -0.48 -16.25 -0.65
CA ASP A 24 0.06 -16.90 -1.84
C ASP A 24 1.50 -17.38 -1.68
N LYS A 25 2.32 -16.66 -0.89
CA LYS A 25 3.74 -17.00 -0.68
C LYS A 25 3.96 -17.93 0.50
N HIS A 26 3.28 -17.69 1.61
CA HIS A 26 3.50 -18.40 2.86
C HIS A 26 2.38 -19.40 3.18
N HIS A 27 1.40 -19.56 2.28
CA HIS A 27 0.29 -20.50 2.41
C HIS A 27 -0.51 -20.31 3.73
N THR A 28 -0.55 -19.08 4.25
CA THR A 28 -1.28 -18.79 5.49
C THR A 28 -2.79 -18.87 5.28
N PRO A 29 -3.58 -19.15 6.33
CA PRO A 29 -5.03 -19.09 6.24
C PRO A 29 -5.52 -17.71 5.82
N LYS A 30 -6.56 -17.65 4.99
CA LYS A 30 -7.17 -16.38 4.58
C LYS A 30 -7.59 -15.57 5.82
N GLY A 31 -7.17 -14.31 5.86
CA GLY A 31 -7.47 -13.40 6.97
C GLY A 31 -6.46 -13.43 8.13
N LYS A 32 -5.40 -14.25 8.07
CA LYS A 32 -4.28 -14.20 9.02
C LYS A 32 -2.96 -13.95 8.30
N LEU A 33 -2.18 -13.00 8.82
CA LEU A 33 -0.81 -12.76 8.40
C LEU A 33 0.14 -13.68 9.19
N CYS A 34 1.23 -14.12 8.56
CA CYS A 34 2.35 -14.71 9.30
C CYS A 34 3.09 -13.60 10.07
N GLU A 35 3.93 -14.00 11.02
CA GLU A 35 4.69 -13.06 11.86
C GLU A 35 5.51 -12.06 11.03
N ASP A 36 6.18 -12.51 9.97
CA ASP A 36 6.95 -11.63 9.07
C ASP A 36 6.09 -10.57 8.38
N CYS A 37 4.92 -10.97 7.85
CA CYS A 37 4.01 -10.06 7.17
C CYS A 37 3.31 -9.13 8.15
N GLU A 38 3.03 -9.60 9.37
CA GLU A 38 2.46 -8.81 10.46
C GLU A 38 3.44 -7.70 10.88
N GLN A 39 4.74 -7.99 11.03
CA GLN A 39 5.75 -6.97 11.35
C GLN A 39 5.83 -5.88 10.25
N VAL A 40 5.76 -6.27 8.98
CA VAL A 40 5.75 -5.31 7.86
C VAL A 40 4.47 -4.47 7.89
N TRP A 41 3.32 -5.10 8.16
CA TRP A 41 2.04 -4.42 8.27
C TRP A 41 2.03 -3.40 9.42
N GLN A 42 2.44 -3.78 10.62
CA GLN A 42 2.51 -2.88 11.78
C GLN A 42 3.44 -1.70 11.54
N TYR A 43 4.59 -1.95 10.92
CA TYR A 43 5.51 -0.90 10.51
C TYR A 43 4.85 0.07 9.52
N ALA A 44 4.20 -0.44 8.47
CA ALA A 44 3.50 0.38 7.49
C ALA A 44 2.34 1.18 8.13
N GLN A 45 1.58 0.56 9.03
CA GLN A 45 0.49 1.19 9.75
C GLN A 45 0.97 2.40 10.54
N HIS A 46 2.03 2.24 11.34
CA HIS A 46 2.62 3.34 12.10
C HIS A 46 3.07 4.50 11.18
N ARG A 47 3.73 4.20 10.06
CA ARG A 47 4.17 5.23 9.09
C ARG A 47 3.00 5.93 8.39
N ILE A 48 1.91 5.21 8.12
CA ILE A 48 0.70 5.80 7.54
C ILE A 48 0.02 6.71 8.55
N ASP A 49 0.01 6.35 9.84
CA ASP A 49 -0.61 7.15 10.90
C ASP A 49 0.11 8.49 11.16
N VAL A 50 1.44 8.48 11.18
CA VAL A 50 2.23 9.70 11.40
C VAL A 50 2.57 10.47 10.12
N CYS A 51 2.01 10.09 8.95
CA CYS A 51 2.37 10.69 7.67
C CYS A 51 2.00 12.20 7.60
N PRO A 52 2.99 13.11 7.40
CA PRO A 52 2.72 14.54 7.25
C PRO A 52 2.16 14.87 5.86
N HIS A 53 2.35 13.98 4.89
CA HIS A 53 1.97 14.21 3.50
C HIS A 53 0.55 13.79 3.15
N MET A 54 -0.22 13.28 4.12
CA MET A 54 -1.52 12.63 3.86
C MET A 54 -2.57 13.57 3.22
N ALA A 55 -2.49 14.87 3.52
CA ALA A 55 -3.42 15.85 2.96
C ALA A 55 -3.26 15.99 1.43
N HIS A 56 -2.01 16.08 0.96
CA HIS A 56 -1.70 16.42 -0.43
C HIS A 56 -1.34 15.21 -1.29
N LYS A 57 -0.79 14.13 -0.73
CA LYS A 57 -0.46 12.94 -1.51
C LYS A 57 -1.73 12.20 -1.98
N THR A 58 -1.65 11.61 -3.16
CA THR A 58 -2.69 10.72 -3.68
C THR A 58 -2.50 9.29 -3.16
N PHE A 59 -1.28 8.74 -3.22
CA PHE A 59 -0.91 7.42 -2.68
C PHE A 59 0.49 7.40 -2.06
N CYS A 60 0.81 6.35 -1.30
CA CYS A 60 2.18 6.11 -0.83
C CYS A 60 3.18 5.83 -1.97
N SER A 61 2.75 5.19 -3.07
CA SER A 61 3.64 4.81 -4.20
C SER A 61 4.22 6.01 -4.94
N VAL A 62 3.51 7.14 -4.98
CA VAL A 62 3.92 8.38 -5.65
C VAL A 62 4.65 9.35 -4.73
N CYS A 63 4.68 9.07 -3.43
CA CYS A 63 5.30 9.97 -2.46
C CYS A 63 6.81 10.08 -2.74
N LYS A 64 7.31 11.30 -2.92
CA LYS A 64 8.74 11.56 -3.13
C LYS A 64 9.58 11.28 -1.88
N THR A 65 8.97 11.27 -0.70
CA THR A 65 9.64 11.06 0.57
C THR A 65 9.96 9.58 0.78
N HIS A 66 11.24 9.26 0.99
CA HIS A 66 11.67 7.94 1.43
C HIS A 66 11.36 7.75 2.91
N CYS A 67 10.14 7.29 3.21
CA CYS A 67 9.68 7.12 4.58
C CYS A 67 9.98 5.74 5.18
N TYR A 68 10.21 4.70 4.36
CA TYR A 68 10.51 3.36 4.86
C TYR A 68 12.00 3.13 5.02
N ALA A 69 12.39 2.53 6.15
CA ALA A 69 13.76 2.05 6.35
C ALA A 69 14.11 0.98 5.30
N PRO A 70 15.39 0.86 4.88
CA PRO A 70 15.79 0.03 3.74
C PRO A 70 15.26 -1.40 3.79
N ILE A 71 15.37 -2.07 4.94
CA ILE A 71 14.91 -3.45 5.15
C ILE A 71 13.40 -3.60 4.88
N TYR A 72 12.58 -2.72 5.46
CA TYR A 72 11.12 -2.75 5.23
C TYR A 72 10.73 -2.28 3.84
N ARG A 73 11.50 -1.35 3.25
CA ARG A 73 11.26 -0.84 1.90
C ARG A 73 11.38 -1.94 0.87
N GLU A 74 12.37 -2.82 0.98
CA GLU A 74 12.55 -3.96 0.10
C GLU A 74 11.37 -4.93 0.21
N LYS A 75 10.99 -5.31 1.44
CA LYS A 75 9.83 -6.17 1.70
C LYS A 75 8.54 -5.55 1.14
N VAL A 76 8.26 -4.27 1.43
CA VAL A 76 7.07 -3.58 0.91
C VAL A 76 7.09 -3.53 -0.62
N ARG A 77 8.25 -3.31 -1.25
CA ARG A 77 8.37 -3.30 -2.70
C ARG A 77 8.06 -4.67 -3.30
N GLU A 78 8.53 -5.74 -2.68
CA GLU A 78 8.23 -7.11 -3.09
C GLU A 78 6.73 -7.39 -2.98
N ILE A 79 6.14 -7.06 -1.83
CA ILE A 79 4.70 -7.20 -1.57
C ILE A 79 3.88 -6.44 -2.60
N MET A 80 4.23 -5.18 -2.89
CA MET A 80 3.53 -4.37 -3.89
C MET A 80 3.71 -4.94 -5.31
N ARG A 81 4.90 -5.42 -5.67
CA ARG A 81 5.17 -6.02 -6.99
C ARG A 81 4.37 -7.30 -7.21
N TYR A 82 4.17 -8.08 -6.15
CA TYR A 82 3.48 -9.37 -6.23
C TYR A 82 1.97 -9.24 -6.03
N GLY A 83 1.56 -8.59 -4.94
CA GLY A 83 0.16 -8.45 -4.52
C GLY A 83 -0.58 -7.34 -5.26
N GLY A 84 0.10 -6.28 -5.72
CA GLY A 84 -0.50 -5.16 -6.43
C GLY A 84 -1.28 -5.58 -7.68
N PRO A 85 -0.67 -6.29 -8.65
CA PRO A 85 -1.39 -6.81 -9.83
C PRO A 85 -2.51 -7.78 -9.46
N ARG A 86 -2.31 -8.59 -8.41
CA ARG A 86 -3.28 -9.59 -7.94
C ARG A 86 -4.47 -8.98 -7.23
N MET A 87 -4.34 -7.76 -6.72
CA MET A 87 -5.46 -7.01 -6.14
C MET A 87 -6.56 -6.74 -7.18
N MET A 88 -6.26 -6.81 -8.48
CA MET A 88 -7.26 -6.74 -9.55
C MET A 88 -8.33 -7.83 -9.43
N PHE A 89 -7.98 -9.01 -8.92
CA PHE A 89 -8.93 -10.11 -8.70
C PHE A 89 -9.78 -9.93 -7.44
N VAL A 90 -9.35 -9.10 -6.48
CA VAL A 90 -10.06 -8.85 -5.22
C VAL A 90 -10.90 -7.59 -5.29
N SER A 91 -10.35 -6.50 -5.84
CA SER A 91 -11.02 -5.21 -5.96
C SER A 91 -10.59 -4.48 -7.24
N PRO A 92 -11.14 -4.88 -8.40
CA PRO A 92 -10.74 -4.31 -9.70
C PRO A 92 -11.00 -2.80 -9.79
N ILE A 93 -12.12 -2.32 -9.22
CA ILE A 93 -12.49 -0.90 -9.22
C ILE A 93 -11.43 -0.06 -8.46
N GLN A 94 -10.95 -0.56 -7.32
CA GLN A 94 -9.97 0.13 -6.49
C GLN A 94 -8.61 0.21 -7.20
N VAL A 95 -8.20 -0.85 -7.89
CA VAL A 95 -6.97 -0.88 -8.69
C VAL A 95 -7.07 0.08 -9.89
N ILE A 96 -8.18 0.07 -10.63
CA ILE A 96 -8.38 0.99 -11.76
C ILE A 96 -8.34 2.46 -11.28
N LYS A 97 -9.01 2.77 -10.18
CA LYS A 97 -8.97 4.10 -9.56
C LYS A 97 -7.56 4.48 -9.13
N HIS A 98 -6.82 3.56 -8.52
CA HIS A 98 -5.42 3.76 -8.13
C HIS A 98 -4.54 4.05 -9.35
N MET A 99 -4.62 3.23 -10.41
CA MET A 99 -3.84 3.43 -11.63
C MET A 99 -4.15 4.76 -12.33
N TYR A 100 -5.44 5.13 -12.42
CA TYR A 100 -5.86 6.39 -13.03
C TYR A 100 -5.32 7.61 -12.27
N LEU A 101 -5.45 7.60 -10.94
CA LEU A 101 -4.97 8.66 -10.08
C LEU A 101 -3.44 8.74 -10.07
N GLU A 102 -2.74 7.60 -10.02
CA GLU A 102 -1.27 7.54 -10.14
C GLU A 102 -0.77 8.11 -11.47
N TRP A 103 -1.48 7.83 -12.57
CA TRP A 103 -1.18 8.40 -13.89
C TRP A 103 -1.41 9.91 -13.95
N LYS A 104 -2.52 10.40 -13.35
CA LYS A 104 -2.84 11.82 -13.29
C LYS A 104 -1.82 12.61 -12.45
N ASP A 105 -1.40 12.05 -11.31
CA ASP A 105 -0.40 12.62 -10.41
C ASP A 105 0.98 12.71 -11.10
N ARG A 106 1.42 11.63 -11.76
CA ARG A 106 2.65 11.64 -12.58
C ARG A 106 2.62 12.73 -13.65
N LYS A 107 1.51 12.88 -14.38
CA LYS A 107 1.35 13.92 -15.42
C LYS A 107 1.37 15.35 -14.88
N GLN A 108 0.85 15.57 -13.67
CA GLN A 108 0.84 16.91 -13.06
C GLN A 108 2.24 17.34 -12.57
N HIS A 109 3.15 16.39 -12.35
CA HIS A 109 4.50 16.64 -11.83
C HIS A 109 5.64 16.44 -12.85
N THR A 110 5.32 16.23 -14.14
CA THR A 110 6.28 16.21 -15.26
C THR A 110 6.42 17.56 -15.98
N LYS A 111 5.89 18.64 -15.42
CA LYS A 111 6.13 20.03 -15.86
C LYS A 111 7.05 20.75 -14.88
#